data_AF-A0A812Z2C0-F1
#
_entry.id   AF-A0A812Z2C0-F1
#
_cell.length_a   1.000
_cell.length_b   1.000
_cell.length_c   1.000
_cell.angle_alpha   90.00
_cell.angle_beta   90.00
_cell.angle_gamma   90.00
#
_symmetry.space_group_name_H-M   'P 1'
#
loop_
_entity.id
_entity.type
_entity.pdbx_description
1 polymer ?
#
loop_
_entity_poly.entity_id
_entity_poly.type
_entity_poly.pdbx_seq_one_letter_code
_entity_poly.pdbx_strand_id
1 'polypeptide(L)'
;MLKADIHVSIHQTDPTLMERGIYGLGGFLKVSKELRVLWSPPYLSRLWCVFELAAYKMANPTGKINLHPLFIETVSCWLFQANCVGAAVFHAVRLRKMGANMEYAGYCLGMLASLKAWHRLRKESLNKHKLLSDLENFDVEHADCRSEFDRDFIHAGIVQWYGSKEAFTCYVRGPLKEKFIGTAEFCVHLPFFYILLIATPSVSVGLEGFVAALKAGAPFESLVSHLLGKVIGVNFFWQLMSLKFGMFLCDRYAEPRWGEGFWNGFQTFLICVGYFLCYLVGAVIGNQATSGHVGLAFAWMFASMLPVVCTWRMFKYYEQKTQAECATKCDWNFKDFKEFGSRLSVFRGEDSFSSNKIV
;
A
#
# COMPACT_ATOMS: atom_id res chain seq x y z
N MET A 1 -14.54 -12.95 27.09
CA MET A 1 -13.92 -13.93 26.15
C MET A 1 -12.69 -13.27 25.55
N LEU A 2 -11.49 -13.64 26.01
CA LEU A 2 -10.23 -13.18 25.42
C LEU A 2 -10.08 -13.86 24.05
N LYS A 3 -9.90 -13.06 22.98
CA LYS A 3 -9.47 -13.61 21.69
C LYS A 3 -8.01 -13.99 21.86
N ALA A 4 -7.71 -15.29 21.89
CA ALA A 4 -6.35 -15.76 21.79
C ALA A 4 -5.89 -15.60 20.34
N ASP A 5 -4.87 -14.79 20.11
CA ASP A 5 -4.21 -14.69 18.82
C ASP A 5 -3.23 -15.87 18.72
N ILE A 6 -3.45 -16.75 17.73
CA ILE A 6 -2.58 -17.89 17.47
C ILE A 6 -1.50 -17.42 16.50
N HIS A 7 -0.24 -17.49 16.94
CA HIS A 7 0.91 -17.21 16.09
C HIS A 7 1.58 -18.52 15.68
N VAL A 8 1.81 -18.68 14.38
CA VAL A 8 2.53 -19.82 13.81
C VAL A 8 3.87 -19.33 13.29
N SER A 9 4.94 -20.02 13.65
CA SER A 9 6.27 -19.77 13.11
C SER A 9 6.85 -21.09 12.62
N ILE A 10 7.31 -21.12 11.36
CA ILE A 10 7.97 -22.28 10.77
C ILE A 10 9.48 -22.07 10.91
N HIS A 11 10.14 -23.00 11.60
CA HIS A 11 11.58 -22.97 11.79
C HIS A 11 12.30 -23.05 10.44
N GLN A 12 13.21 -22.12 10.13
CA GLN A 12 13.83 -22.01 8.79
C GLN A 12 15.17 -22.77 8.65
N THR A 13 15.74 -23.24 9.77
CA THR A 13 17.10 -23.80 9.81
C THR A 13 17.15 -25.29 10.14
N ASP A 14 16.13 -25.80 10.83
CA ASP A 14 16.04 -27.20 11.27
C ASP A 14 15.02 -27.88 10.35
N PRO A 15 15.44 -28.84 9.51
CA PRO A 15 14.57 -29.46 8.53
C PRO A 15 13.41 -30.24 9.18
N THR A 16 13.63 -30.87 10.33
CA THR A 16 12.59 -31.65 11.02
C THR A 16 11.53 -30.74 11.64
N LEU A 17 11.94 -29.63 12.25
CA LEU A 17 10.98 -28.64 12.78
C LEU A 17 10.26 -27.88 11.66
N MET A 18 10.96 -27.62 10.54
CA MET A 18 10.37 -27.03 9.34
C MET A 18 9.25 -27.94 8.78
N GLU A 19 9.56 -29.22 8.61
CA GLU A 19 8.62 -30.25 8.14
C GLU A 19 7.40 -30.38 9.06
N ARG A 20 7.61 -30.47 10.38
CA ARG A 20 6.51 -30.48 11.36
C ARG A 20 5.64 -29.22 11.28
N GLY A 21 6.27 -28.06 11.08
CA GLY A 21 5.57 -26.79 10.90
C GLY A 21 4.73 -26.77 9.62
N ILE A 22 5.28 -27.29 8.52
CA ILE A 22 4.60 -27.44 7.23
C ILE A 22 3.38 -28.35 7.35
N TYR A 23 3.52 -29.54 7.96
CA TYR A 23 2.39 -30.46 8.13
C TYR A 23 1.33 -29.93 9.09
N GLY A 24 1.72 -29.13 10.10
CA GLY A 24 0.79 -28.46 11.00
C GLY A 24 0.00 -27.32 10.36
N LEU A 25 0.50 -26.74 9.26
CA LEU A 25 -0.04 -25.52 8.66
C LEU A 25 -1.53 -25.65 8.28
N GLY A 26 -1.94 -26.79 7.71
CA GLY A 26 -3.33 -27.01 7.31
C GLY A 26 -4.33 -26.91 8.48
N GLY A 27 -3.93 -27.40 9.66
CA GLY A 27 -4.74 -27.29 10.88
C GLY A 27 -4.89 -25.83 11.31
N PHE A 28 -3.80 -25.06 11.26
CA PHE A 28 -3.82 -23.63 11.58
C PHE A 28 -4.64 -22.81 10.59
N LEU A 29 -4.48 -23.05 9.29
CA LEU A 29 -5.27 -22.36 8.27
C LEU A 29 -6.75 -22.57 8.55
N LYS A 30 -7.21 -23.80 8.79
CA LYS A 30 -8.62 -24.14 9.05
C LYS A 30 -9.25 -23.43 10.26
N VAL A 31 -8.50 -23.12 11.31
CA VAL A 31 -9.03 -22.42 12.49
C VAL A 31 -8.85 -20.90 12.42
N SER A 32 -8.06 -20.41 11.46
CA SER A 32 -7.74 -18.99 11.30
C SER A 32 -8.87 -18.23 10.62
N LYS A 33 -9.27 -17.09 11.21
CA LYS A 33 -10.28 -16.19 10.63
C LYS A 33 -9.73 -15.28 9.53
N GLU A 34 -8.43 -15.04 9.58
CA GLU A 34 -7.71 -14.12 8.72
C GLU A 34 -6.31 -14.67 8.44
N LEU A 35 -5.88 -14.61 7.17
CA LEU A 35 -4.51 -14.87 6.76
C LEU A 35 -3.87 -13.53 6.37
N ARG A 36 -2.86 -13.10 7.13
CA ARG A 36 -2.07 -11.89 6.82
C ARG A 36 -0.76 -12.29 6.19
N VAL A 37 -0.52 -11.79 4.99
CA VAL A 37 0.69 -12.08 4.23
C VAL A 37 1.48 -10.80 4.03
N LEU A 38 2.70 -10.78 4.55
CA LEU A 38 3.68 -9.74 4.26
C LEU A 38 4.38 -10.11 2.94
N TRP A 39 4.08 -9.40 1.86
CA TRP A 39 4.57 -9.78 0.53
C TRP A 39 5.77 -8.95 0.08
N SER A 40 6.56 -9.56 -0.79
CA SER A 40 7.68 -8.97 -1.52
C SER A 40 7.63 -9.41 -3.00
N PRO A 41 8.40 -8.80 -3.93
CA PRO A 41 8.26 -9.04 -5.36
C PRO A 41 8.31 -10.51 -5.84
N PRO A 42 9.07 -11.45 -5.23
CA PRO A 42 9.01 -12.87 -5.62
C PRO A 42 7.98 -13.69 -4.84
N TYR A 43 7.06 -13.08 -4.07
CA TYR A 43 6.14 -13.84 -3.23
C TYR A 43 5.20 -14.71 -4.07
N LEU A 44 4.56 -14.17 -5.11
CA LEU A 44 3.59 -14.90 -5.94
C LEU A 44 4.21 -15.66 -7.12
N SER A 45 5.53 -15.58 -7.33
CA SER A 45 6.22 -16.47 -8.27
C SER A 45 6.50 -17.85 -7.65
N ARG A 46 6.46 -17.95 -6.31
CA ARG A 46 6.76 -19.18 -5.57
C ARG A 46 5.51 -20.05 -5.43
N LEU A 47 5.61 -21.30 -5.89
CA LEU A 47 4.52 -22.28 -5.89
C LEU A 47 3.91 -22.46 -4.49
N TRP A 48 4.76 -22.60 -3.47
CA TRP A 48 4.33 -22.75 -2.08
C TRP A 48 3.45 -21.59 -1.58
N CYS A 49 3.84 -20.36 -1.90
CA CYS A 49 3.13 -19.17 -1.43
C CYS A 49 1.75 -19.05 -2.07
N VAL A 50 1.64 -19.32 -3.38
CA VAL A 50 0.34 -19.32 -4.07
C VAL A 50 -0.54 -20.47 -3.58
N PHE A 51 0.05 -21.65 -3.37
CA PHE A 51 -0.64 -22.79 -2.78
C PHE A 51 -1.17 -22.49 -1.38
N GLU A 52 -0.41 -21.83 -0.51
CA GLU A 52 -0.84 -21.45 0.83
C GLU A 52 -2.08 -20.54 0.82
N LEU A 53 -2.10 -19.55 -0.07
CA LEU A 53 -3.25 -18.64 -0.24
C LEU A 53 -4.50 -19.39 -0.70
N ALA A 54 -4.34 -20.32 -1.64
CA ALA A 54 -5.39 -21.16 -2.17
C ALA A 54 -5.89 -22.17 -1.13
N ALA A 55 -4.98 -22.84 -0.41
CA ALA A 55 -5.25 -23.75 0.70
C ALA A 55 -6.08 -23.08 1.78
N TYR A 56 -5.71 -21.85 2.16
CA TYR A 56 -6.45 -21.08 3.14
C TYR A 56 -7.88 -20.78 2.69
N LYS A 57 -8.08 -20.41 1.41
CA LYS A 57 -9.44 -20.22 0.86
C LYS A 57 -10.23 -21.51 0.77
N MET A 58 -9.58 -22.62 0.50
CA MET A 58 -10.22 -23.93 0.50
C MET A 58 -10.72 -24.29 1.91
N ALA A 59 -9.85 -24.11 2.91
CA ALA A 59 -10.19 -24.38 4.31
C ALA A 59 -11.18 -23.37 4.90
N ASN A 60 -11.12 -22.10 4.45
CA ASN A 60 -11.96 -20.99 4.92
C ASN A 60 -12.51 -20.18 3.74
N PRO A 61 -13.61 -20.63 3.11
CA PRO A 61 -14.21 -19.92 1.98
C PRO A 61 -14.55 -18.45 2.28
N THR A 62 -14.98 -18.18 3.52
CA THR A 62 -15.33 -16.84 4.03
C THR A 62 -14.18 -16.12 4.73
N GLY A 63 -13.04 -16.79 4.97
CA GLY A 63 -11.91 -16.22 5.68
C GLY A 63 -11.29 -15.05 4.92
N LYS A 64 -10.80 -14.02 5.62
CA LYS A 64 -10.18 -12.84 4.99
C LYS A 64 -8.71 -13.12 4.65
N ILE A 65 -8.22 -12.66 3.51
CA ILE A 65 -6.76 -12.60 3.23
C ILE A 65 -6.39 -11.13 3.11
N ASN A 66 -5.39 -10.69 3.86
CA ASN A 66 -4.82 -9.34 3.74
C ASN A 66 -3.36 -9.43 3.29
N LEU A 67 -3.05 -8.76 2.19
CA LEU A 67 -1.70 -8.66 1.63
C LEU A 67 -1.12 -7.29 2.03
N HIS A 68 -0.16 -7.30 2.94
CA HIS A 68 0.55 -6.09 3.34
C HIS A 68 1.90 -6.01 2.62
N PRO A 69 2.14 -4.95 1.82
CA PRO A 69 3.45 -4.76 1.21
C PRO A 69 4.46 -4.29 2.25
N LEU A 70 5.61 -4.96 2.34
CA LEU A 70 6.69 -4.60 3.29
C LEU A 70 7.34 -3.22 3.03
N PHE A 71 7.02 -2.58 1.90
CA PHE A 71 7.67 -1.34 1.50
C PHE A 71 6.95 -0.07 1.96
N ILE A 72 5.70 -0.15 2.41
CA ILE A 72 4.88 1.02 2.76
C ILE A 72 5.54 1.85 3.86
N GLU A 73 6.01 1.17 4.91
CA GLU A 73 6.68 1.77 6.07
C GLU A 73 7.99 2.43 5.66
N THR A 74 8.77 1.73 4.82
CA THR A 74 10.06 2.23 4.33
C THR A 74 9.86 3.49 3.49
N VAL A 75 8.93 3.47 2.54
CA VAL A 75 8.62 4.63 1.69
C VAL A 75 8.09 5.80 2.54
N SER A 76 7.21 5.51 3.50
CA SER A 76 6.68 6.53 4.41
C SER A 76 7.78 7.19 5.24
N CYS A 77 8.74 6.41 5.74
CA CYS A 77 9.89 6.92 6.46
C CYS A 77 10.74 7.86 5.59
N TRP A 78 11.05 7.46 4.35
CA TRP A 78 11.81 8.31 3.42
C TRP A 78 11.07 9.61 3.06
N LEU A 79 9.76 9.54 2.79
CA LEU A 79 8.96 10.73 2.51
C LEU A 79 8.86 11.65 3.73
N PHE A 80 8.70 11.11 4.93
CA PHE A 80 8.71 11.88 6.17
C PHE A 80 10.05 12.60 6.37
N GLN A 81 11.18 11.88 6.25
CA GLN A 81 12.52 12.47 6.36
C GLN A 81 12.74 13.58 5.31
N ALA A 82 12.31 13.37 4.07
CA ALA A 82 12.40 14.38 3.02
C ALA A 82 11.61 15.65 3.36
N ASN A 83 10.40 15.51 3.93
CA ASN A 83 9.61 16.65 4.40
C ASN A 83 10.28 17.36 5.59
N CYS A 84 10.90 16.63 6.52
CA CYS A 84 11.69 17.22 7.61
C CYS A 84 12.88 18.03 7.09
N VAL A 85 13.62 17.51 6.10
CA VAL A 85 14.73 18.23 5.46
C VAL A 85 14.21 19.49 4.75
N GLY A 86 13.12 19.37 3.99
CA GLY A 86 12.48 20.53 3.34
C GLY A 86 12.06 21.61 4.34
N ALA A 87 11.45 21.22 5.46
CA ALA A 87 11.10 22.12 6.56
C ALA A 87 12.35 22.80 7.15
N ALA A 88 13.40 22.04 7.47
CA ALA A 88 14.63 22.59 8.03
C ALA A 88 15.30 23.60 7.09
N VAL A 89 15.36 23.30 5.78
CA VAL A 89 15.89 24.23 4.76
C VAL A 89 15.04 25.51 4.71
N PHE A 90 13.71 25.37 4.72
CA PHE A 90 12.80 26.52 4.72
C PHE A 90 13.05 27.44 5.93
N HIS A 91 13.19 26.88 7.14
CA HIS A 91 13.52 27.65 8.33
C HIS A 91 14.91 28.30 8.23
N ALA A 92 15.91 27.58 7.72
CA ALA A 92 17.26 28.12 7.56
C ALA A 92 17.29 29.35 6.62
N VAL A 93 16.57 29.28 5.49
CA VAL A 93 16.44 30.41 4.55
C VAL A 93 15.77 31.61 5.21
N ARG A 94 14.70 31.38 5.99
CA ARG A 94 13.99 32.43 6.71
C ARG A 94 14.83 33.10 7.79
N LEU A 95 15.56 32.31 8.58
CA LEU A 95 16.44 32.83 9.63
C LEU A 95 17.53 33.75 9.06
N ARG A 96 17.96 33.51 7.82
CA ARG A 96 18.92 34.35 7.10
C ARG A 96 18.31 35.59 6.46
N LYS A 97 17.00 35.83 6.63
CA LYS A 97 16.25 36.95 6.01
C LYS A 97 16.47 37.06 4.50
N MET A 98 16.66 35.91 3.84
CA MET A 98 16.81 35.89 2.39
C MET A 98 15.44 36.22 1.78
N GLY A 99 15.40 37.06 0.75
CA GLY A 99 14.14 37.49 0.13
C GLY A 99 13.28 36.32 -0.37
N ALA A 100 12.00 36.58 -0.69
CA ALA A 100 11.02 35.54 -1.06
C ALA A 100 11.50 34.59 -2.19
N ASN A 101 12.32 35.07 -3.12
CA ASN A 101 12.91 34.24 -4.19
C ASN A 101 13.75 33.08 -3.63
N MET A 102 14.45 33.29 -2.50
CA MET A 102 15.27 32.26 -1.87
C MET A 102 14.44 31.26 -1.08
N GLU A 103 13.23 31.63 -0.61
CA GLU A 103 12.29 30.66 -0.01
C GLU A 103 11.90 29.61 -1.06
N TYR A 104 11.65 30.02 -2.31
CA TYR A 104 11.37 29.11 -3.43
C TYR A 104 12.56 28.21 -3.78
N ALA A 105 13.78 28.76 -3.77
CA ALA A 105 14.99 27.95 -3.95
C ALA A 105 15.16 26.92 -2.82
N GLY A 106 14.80 27.27 -1.58
CA GLY A 106 14.79 26.34 -0.44
C GLY A 106 13.86 25.15 -0.66
N TYR A 107 12.67 25.38 -1.24
CA TYR A 107 11.75 24.30 -1.62
C TYR A 107 12.39 23.36 -2.68
N CYS A 108 13.11 23.90 -3.66
CA CYS A 108 13.82 23.10 -4.67
C CYS A 108 14.90 22.20 -4.02
N LEU A 109 15.63 22.69 -3.02
CA LEU A 109 16.60 21.87 -2.28
C LEU A 109 15.91 20.76 -1.46
N GLY A 110 14.77 21.06 -0.83
CA GLY A 110 13.92 20.05 -0.19
C GLY A 110 13.44 18.96 -1.16
N MET A 111 13.10 19.34 -2.40
CA MET A 111 12.74 18.40 -3.46
C MET A 111 13.88 17.42 -3.78
N LEU A 112 15.14 17.87 -3.82
CA LEU A 112 16.29 17.00 -4.07
C LEU A 112 16.41 15.90 -3.01
N ALA A 113 16.14 16.22 -1.74
CA ALA A 113 16.14 15.23 -0.66
C ALA A 113 15.03 14.16 -0.84
N SER A 114 13.93 14.52 -1.52
CA SER A 114 12.82 13.60 -1.78
C SER A 114 13.02 12.67 -2.99
N LEU A 115 13.98 12.94 -3.87
CA LEU A 115 14.17 12.16 -5.12
C LEU A 115 14.32 10.65 -4.86
N LYS A 116 15.07 10.27 -3.84
CA LYS A 116 15.26 8.87 -3.45
C LYS A 116 13.95 8.22 -2.98
N ALA A 117 13.13 8.96 -2.23
CA ALA A 117 11.84 8.51 -1.73
C ALA A 117 10.87 8.24 -2.89
N TRP A 118 10.77 9.18 -3.83
CA TRP A 118 9.94 9.04 -5.03
C TRP A 118 10.43 7.94 -5.97
N HIS A 119 11.76 7.78 -6.11
CA HIS A 119 12.33 6.69 -6.90
C HIS A 119 11.95 5.33 -6.33
N ARG A 120 12.08 5.18 -5.00
CA ARG A 120 11.69 3.96 -4.29
C ARG A 120 10.19 3.71 -4.45
N LEU A 121 9.34 4.70 -4.18
CA LEU A 121 7.90 4.58 -4.35
C LEU A 121 7.51 4.11 -5.75
N ARG A 122 8.09 4.71 -6.80
CA ARG A 122 7.85 4.30 -8.20
C ARG A 122 8.30 2.86 -8.47
N LYS A 123 9.45 2.44 -7.94
CA LYS A 123 9.93 1.06 -8.05
C LYS A 123 8.97 0.07 -7.37
N GLU A 124 8.38 0.46 -6.24
CA GLU A 124 7.39 -0.37 -5.57
C GLU A 124 6.05 -0.42 -6.31
N SER A 125 5.63 0.68 -6.95
CA SER A 125 4.52 0.65 -7.90
C SER A 125 4.77 -0.32 -9.05
N LEU A 126 6.01 -0.38 -9.56
CA LEU A 126 6.39 -1.34 -10.61
C LEU A 126 6.34 -2.78 -10.09
N ASN A 127 6.87 -3.03 -8.89
CA ASN A 127 6.78 -4.34 -8.25
C ASN A 127 5.34 -4.80 -8.07
N LYS A 128 4.43 -3.87 -7.71
CA LYS A 128 2.99 -4.15 -7.64
C LYS A 128 2.43 -4.53 -9.02
N HIS A 129 2.74 -3.80 -10.09
CA HIS A 129 2.29 -4.16 -11.44
C HIS A 129 2.82 -5.53 -11.87
N LYS A 130 4.10 -5.81 -11.58
CA LYS A 130 4.69 -7.12 -11.82
C LYS A 130 3.93 -8.20 -11.04
N LEU A 131 3.62 -7.97 -9.77
CA LEU A 131 2.86 -8.92 -8.95
C LEU A 131 1.49 -9.26 -9.55
N LEU A 132 0.77 -8.27 -10.09
CA LEU A 132 -0.51 -8.51 -10.77
C LEU A 132 -0.34 -9.26 -12.08
N SER A 133 0.71 -8.93 -12.83
CA SER A 133 1.07 -9.62 -14.06
C SER A 133 1.45 -11.08 -13.80
N ASP A 134 2.19 -11.34 -12.72
CA ASP A 134 2.61 -12.68 -12.32
C ASP A 134 1.38 -13.52 -11.91
N LEU A 135 0.38 -12.94 -11.24
CA LEU A 135 -0.90 -13.61 -10.97
C LEU A 135 -1.71 -13.89 -12.25
N GLU A 136 -1.71 -12.96 -13.20
CA GLU A 136 -2.42 -13.09 -14.47
C GLU A 136 -1.85 -14.19 -15.35
N ASN A 137 -0.53 -14.30 -15.36
CA ASN A 137 0.20 -15.26 -16.16
C ASN A 137 0.63 -16.50 -15.37
N PHE A 138 0.21 -16.62 -14.10
CA PHE A 138 0.62 -17.68 -13.19
C PHE A 138 0.44 -19.05 -13.84
N ASP A 139 1.45 -19.91 -13.78
CA ASP A 139 1.35 -21.29 -14.25
C ASP A 139 1.99 -22.20 -13.21
N VAL A 140 1.22 -23.15 -12.70
CA VAL A 140 1.63 -24.09 -11.66
C VAL A 140 2.87 -24.91 -12.05
N GLU A 141 3.02 -25.29 -13.33
CA GLU A 141 4.17 -26.09 -13.77
C GLU A 141 5.46 -25.26 -13.80
N HIS A 142 5.34 -23.97 -14.13
CA HIS A 142 6.47 -23.04 -14.26
C HIS A 142 6.76 -22.24 -12.98
N ALA A 143 5.92 -22.37 -11.94
CA ALA A 143 6.12 -21.67 -10.68
C ALA A 143 7.40 -22.13 -9.97
N ASP A 144 8.09 -21.18 -9.33
CA ASP A 144 9.35 -21.43 -8.62
C ASP A 144 9.09 -22.35 -7.41
N CYS A 145 9.82 -23.47 -7.32
CA CYS A 145 9.79 -24.35 -6.16
C CYS A 145 11.21 -24.65 -5.70
N ARG A 146 11.45 -24.62 -4.39
CA ARG A 146 12.80 -24.81 -3.82
C ARG A 146 13.26 -26.26 -3.90
N SER A 147 12.33 -27.22 -3.80
CA SER A 147 12.62 -28.65 -3.85
C SER A 147 11.60 -29.37 -4.73
N GLU A 148 12.02 -30.45 -5.37
CA GLU A 148 11.13 -31.32 -6.16
C GLU A 148 10.12 -32.05 -5.26
N PHE A 149 10.54 -32.45 -4.06
CA PHE A 149 9.65 -33.04 -3.07
C PHE A 149 8.47 -32.12 -2.71
N ASP A 150 8.74 -30.84 -2.42
CA ASP A 150 7.68 -29.87 -2.14
C ASP A 150 6.77 -29.67 -3.36
N ARG A 151 7.35 -29.71 -4.56
CA ARG A 151 6.58 -29.60 -5.81
C ARG A 151 5.61 -30.76 -5.96
N ASP A 152 6.08 -32.00 -5.77
CA ASP A 152 5.23 -33.19 -5.87
C ASP A 152 4.15 -33.21 -4.80
N PHE A 153 4.51 -32.86 -3.57
CA PHE A 153 3.56 -32.72 -2.46
C PHE A 153 2.47 -31.68 -2.75
N ILE A 154 2.87 -30.48 -3.20
CA ILE A 154 1.93 -29.41 -3.56
C ILE A 154 1.07 -29.84 -4.75
N HIS A 155 1.64 -30.44 -5.79
CA HIS A 155 0.91 -30.92 -6.95
C HIS A 155 -0.13 -31.97 -6.56
N ALA A 156 0.21 -32.91 -5.68
CA ALA A 156 -0.74 -33.87 -5.14
C ALA A 156 -1.89 -33.18 -4.38
N GLY A 157 -1.57 -32.20 -3.52
CA GLY A 157 -2.58 -31.39 -2.82
C GLY A 157 -3.46 -30.58 -3.77
N ILE A 158 -2.89 -30.01 -4.83
CA ILE A 158 -3.59 -29.28 -5.89
C ILE A 158 -4.58 -30.20 -6.61
N VAL A 159 -4.14 -31.36 -7.07
CA VAL A 159 -5.01 -32.35 -7.74
C VAL A 159 -6.10 -32.82 -6.78
N GLN A 160 -5.75 -33.04 -5.51
CA GLN A 160 -6.71 -33.45 -4.50
C GLN A 160 -7.79 -32.40 -4.24
N TRP A 161 -7.46 -31.10 -4.19
CA TRP A 161 -8.42 -30.05 -3.81
C TRP A 161 -9.13 -29.38 -4.99
N TYR A 162 -8.45 -29.28 -6.13
CA TYR A 162 -8.94 -28.58 -7.33
C TYR A 162 -9.24 -29.52 -8.49
N GLY A 163 -8.97 -30.82 -8.35
CA GLY A 163 -9.21 -31.85 -9.37
C GLY A 163 -8.12 -31.93 -10.44
N SER A 164 -7.53 -30.80 -10.84
CA SER A 164 -6.40 -30.76 -11.77
C SER A 164 -5.50 -29.54 -11.55
N LYS A 165 -4.30 -29.58 -12.13
CA LYS A 165 -3.34 -28.47 -12.14
C LYS A 165 -3.88 -27.27 -12.93
N GLU A 166 -4.57 -27.52 -14.04
CA GLU A 166 -5.19 -26.52 -14.89
C GLU A 166 -6.32 -25.79 -14.17
N ALA A 167 -7.17 -26.53 -13.43
CA ALA A 167 -8.24 -25.96 -12.62
C ALA A 167 -7.68 -25.04 -11.53
N PHE A 168 -6.57 -25.43 -10.90
CA PHE A 168 -5.86 -24.57 -9.96
C PHE A 168 -5.27 -23.31 -10.61
N THR A 169 -4.60 -23.45 -11.75
CA THR A 169 -4.10 -22.30 -12.51
C THR A 169 -5.23 -21.33 -12.88
N CYS A 170 -6.37 -21.84 -13.36
CA CYS A 170 -7.57 -21.04 -13.63
C CYS A 170 -8.10 -20.34 -12.36
N TYR A 171 -8.11 -21.04 -11.23
CA TYR A 171 -8.50 -20.46 -9.94
C TYR A 171 -7.58 -19.30 -9.51
N VAL A 172 -6.26 -19.47 -9.67
CA VAL A 172 -5.26 -18.46 -9.32
C VAL A 172 -5.42 -17.22 -10.20
N ARG A 173 -5.50 -17.42 -11.52
CA ARG A 173 -5.62 -16.35 -12.53
C ARG A 173 -6.93 -15.58 -12.45
N GLY A 174 -8.02 -16.24 -12.02
CA GLY A 174 -9.34 -15.65 -11.91
C GLY A 174 -9.70 -15.29 -10.46
N PRO A 175 -10.48 -16.13 -9.75
CA PRO A 175 -11.04 -15.80 -8.43
C PRO A 175 -10.03 -15.31 -7.38
N LEU A 176 -8.82 -15.88 -7.34
CA LEU A 176 -7.80 -15.47 -6.37
C LEU A 176 -7.23 -14.08 -6.70
N LYS A 177 -6.84 -13.85 -7.96
CA LYS A 177 -6.39 -12.55 -8.47
C LYS A 177 -7.45 -11.46 -8.24
N GLU A 178 -8.70 -11.73 -8.58
CA GLU A 178 -9.81 -10.79 -8.41
C GLU A 178 -9.98 -10.37 -6.95
N LYS A 179 -9.87 -11.33 -6.00
CA LYS A 179 -9.87 -11.00 -4.57
C LYS A 179 -8.73 -10.08 -4.17
N PHE A 180 -7.54 -10.26 -4.73
CA PHE A 180 -6.40 -9.40 -4.42
C PHE A 180 -6.55 -7.99 -4.99
N ILE A 181 -7.02 -7.86 -6.24
CA ILE A 181 -7.29 -6.55 -6.85
C ILE A 181 -8.42 -5.82 -6.10
N GLY A 182 -9.42 -6.56 -5.61
CA GLY A 182 -10.54 -6.00 -4.85
C GLY A 182 -10.20 -5.58 -3.40
N THR A 183 -9.07 -6.00 -2.86
CA THR A 183 -8.58 -5.50 -1.57
C THR A 183 -7.97 -4.11 -1.74
N ALA A 184 -8.55 -3.10 -1.11
CA ALA A 184 -8.06 -1.71 -1.09
C ALA A 184 -6.56 -1.56 -0.74
N GLU A 185 -6.00 -2.53 -0.02
CA GLU A 185 -4.58 -2.57 0.38
C GLU A 185 -3.62 -2.86 -0.78
N PHE A 186 -4.13 -3.34 -1.91
CA PHE A 186 -3.30 -3.65 -3.08
C PHE A 186 -3.03 -2.43 -3.97
N CYS A 187 -3.82 -1.35 -3.84
CA CYS A 187 -3.47 -0.09 -4.47
C CYS A 187 -2.22 0.51 -3.79
N VAL A 188 -1.33 1.19 -4.52
CA VAL A 188 -0.17 1.94 -3.96
C VAL A 188 -0.67 3.20 -3.25
N HIS A 189 -1.58 3.01 -2.32
CA HIS A 189 -2.14 4.06 -1.51
C HIS A 189 -1.63 3.81 -0.12
N LEU A 190 -0.71 4.69 0.29
CA LEU A 190 -0.33 4.80 1.68
C LEU A 190 -1.61 4.96 2.50
N PRO A 191 -1.82 4.14 3.53
CA PRO A 191 -2.95 4.32 4.44
C PRO A 191 -3.01 5.78 4.90
N PHE A 192 -4.21 6.32 5.04
CA PHE A 192 -4.41 7.75 5.30
C PHE A 192 -3.58 8.28 6.48
N PHE A 193 -3.42 7.47 7.54
CA PHE A 193 -2.58 7.81 8.69
C PHE A 193 -1.10 8.01 8.34
N TYR A 194 -0.54 7.25 7.39
CA TYR A 194 0.82 7.49 6.91
C TYR A 194 0.91 8.80 6.13
N ILE A 195 -0.10 9.15 5.33
CA ILE A 195 -0.13 10.44 4.62
C ILE A 195 -0.18 11.60 5.62
N LEU A 196 -0.99 11.48 6.67
CA LEU A 196 -1.03 12.45 7.78
C LEU A 196 0.33 12.57 8.47
N LEU A 197 0.99 11.45 8.75
CA LEU A 197 2.33 11.43 9.33
C LEU A 197 3.33 12.17 8.42
N ILE A 198 3.32 11.88 7.12
CA ILE A 198 4.20 12.53 6.12
C ILE A 198 3.94 14.03 6.03
N ALA A 199 2.70 14.49 6.20
CA ALA A 199 2.32 15.91 6.17
C ALA A 199 2.68 16.66 7.47
N THR A 200 2.98 15.95 8.57
CA THR A 200 3.22 16.53 9.89
C THR A 200 4.34 17.58 9.90
N PRO A 201 5.50 17.40 9.23
CA PRO A 201 6.54 18.43 9.19
C PRO A 201 6.04 19.74 8.59
N SER A 202 5.34 19.69 7.43
CA SER A 202 4.80 20.89 6.78
C SER A 202 3.76 21.60 7.64
N VAL A 203 2.87 20.87 8.30
CA VAL A 203 1.88 21.44 9.24
C VAL A 203 2.60 22.12 10.41
N SER A 204 3.65 21.49 10.95
CA SER A 204 4.45 22.02 12.05
C SER A 204 5.11 23.36 11.68
N VAL A 205 5.69 23.49 10.48
CA VAL A 205 6.22 24.77 9.97
C VAL A 205 5.15 25.86 9.95
N GLY A 206 3.94 25.51 9.52
CA GLY A 206 2.80 26.43 9.48
C GLY A 206 2.38 26.92 10.87
N LEU A 207 2.27 25.99 11.82
CA LEU A 207 1.94 26.25 13.21
C LEU A 207 3.01 27.07 13.92
N GLU A 208 4.29 26.82 13.66
CA GLU A 208 5.38 27.64 14.20
C GLU A 208 5.26 29.08 13.71
N GLY A 209 5.02 29.28 12.40
CA GLY A 209 4.76 30.61 11.85
C GLY A 209 3.54 31.31 12.47
N PHE A 210 2.48 30.55 12.76
CA PHE A 210 1.29 31.05 13.44
C PHE A 210 1.61 31.49 14.88
N VAL A 211 2.29 30.64 15.65
CA VAL A 211 2.70 30.95 17.03
C VAL A 211 3.65 32.13 17.08
N ALA A 212 4.57 32.25 16.12
CA ALA A 212 5.47 33.40 16.02
C ALA A 212 4.70 34.70 15.76
N ALA A 213 3.74 34.70 14.83
CA ALA A 213 2.87 35.86 14.56
C ALA A 213 2.01 36.23 15.78
N LEU A 214 1.48 35.24 16.49
CA LEU A 214 0.70 35.43 17.71
C LEU A 214 1.55 36.11 18.80
N LYS A 215 2.77 35.60 19.04
CA LYS A 215 3.71 36.18 20.01
C LYS A 215 4.17 37.59 19.63
N ALA A 216 4.20 37.91 18.33
CA ALA A 216 4.53 39.25 17.84
C ALA A 216 3.36 40.25 17.96
N GLY A 217 2.18 39.82 18.46
CA GLY A 217 1.01 40.69 18.59
C GLY A 217 0.36 41.03 17.24
N ALA A 218 0.43 40.13 16.26
CA ALA A 218 -0.21 40.34 14.97
C ALA A 218 -1.73 40.52 15.12
N PRO A 219 -2.38 41.34 14.26
CA PRO A 219 -3.83 41.52 14.30
C PRO A 219 -4.58 40.18 14.19
N PHE A 220 -5.72 40.08 14.88
CA PHE A 220 -6.54 38.86 14.90
C PHE A 220 -6.91 38.38 13.48
N GLU A 221 -7.27 39.30 12.59
CA GLU A 221 -7.59 38.98 11.20
C GLU A 221 -6.40 38.33 10.47
N SER A 222 -5.18 38.82 10.68
CA SER A 222 -3.97 38.24 10.09
C SER A 222 -3.68 36.85 10.65
N LEU A 223 -3.92 36.63 11.95
CA LEU A 223 -3.76 35.33 12.59
C LEU A 223 -4.75 34.30 12.03
N VAL A 224 -6.02 34.67 11.91
CA VAL A 224 -7.06 33.81 11.33
C VAL A 224 -6.76 33.53 9.85
N SER A 225 -6.39 34.56 9.09
CA SER A 225 -5.99 34.41 7.68
C SER A 225 -4.82 33.45 7.51
N HIS A 226 -3.78 33.54 8.37
CA HIS A 226 -2.63 32.63 8.33
C HIS A 226 -3.01 31.19 8.72
N LEU A 227 -3.83 31.01 9.75
CA LEU A 227 -4.30 29.68 10.16
C LEU A 227 -5.09 28.99 9.04
N LEU A 228 -6.09 29.68 8.48
CA LEU A 228 -6.96 29.13 7.43
C LEU A 228 -6.20 28.95 6.11
N GLY A 229 -5.50 29.99 5.67
CA GLY A 229 -4.84 30.05 4.37
C GLY A 229 -3.60 29.15 4.30
N LYS A 230 -2.65 29.35 5.23
CA LYS A 230 -1.38 28.61 5.21
C LYS A 230 -1.43 27.28 5.93
N VAL A 231 -1.86 27.26 7.20
CA VAL A 231 -1.75 26.04 8.01
C VAL A 231 -2.72 24.97 7.51
N ILE A 232 -4.01 25.31 7.42
CA ILE A 232 -5.05 24.36 7.02
C ILE A 232 -5.11 24.22 5.49
N GLY A 233 -5.13 25.33 4.75
CA GLY A 233 -5.24 25.32 3.29
C GLY A 233 -4.02 24.70 2.60
N VAL A 234 -2.83 25.33 2.75
CA VAL A 234 -1.60 24.87 2.08
C VAL A 234 -0.99 23.64 2.76
N ASN A 235 -0.60 23.77 4.03
CA ASN A 235 0.26 22.78 4.67
C ASN A 235 -0.45 21.48 5.03
N PHE A 236 -1.78 21.53 5.18
CA PHE A 236 -2.61 20.35 5.40
C PHE A 236 -3.28 19.89 4.11
N PHE A 237 -4.38 20.52 3.67
CA PHE A 237 -5.18 19.97 2.57
C PHE A 237 -4.44 19.94 1.23
N TRP A 238 -3.78 21.01 0.83
CA TRP A 238 -3.06 21.05 -0.44
C TRP A 238 -1.84 20.12 -0.45
N GLN A 239 -1.12 20.00 0.66
CA GLN A 239 -0.04 19.04 0.82
C GLN A 239 -0.54 17.59 0.67
N LEU A 240 -1.66 17.23 1.31
CA LEU A 240 -2.27 15.90 1.16
C LEU A 240 -2.65 15.62 -0.31
N MET A 241 -3.22 16.63 -0.99
CA MET A 241 -3.55 16.54 -2.42
C MET A 241 -2.30 16.35 -3.27
N SER A 242 -1.25 17.13 -3.04
CA SER A 242 0.01 17.06 -3.78
C SER A 242 0.70 15.71 -3.59
N LEU A 243 0.75 15.19 -2.35
CA LEU A 243 1.28 13.85 -2.07
C LEU A 243 0.51 12.77 -2.84
N LYS A 244 -0.83 12.83 -2.84
CA LYS A 244 -1.67 11.91 -3.63
C LYS A 244 -1.41 12.02 -5.13
N PHE A 245 -1.23 13.24 -5.64
CA PHE A 245 -0.88 13.46 -7.03
C PHE A 245 0.49 12.85 -7.38
N GLY A 246 1.51 13.04 -6.54
CA GLY A 246 2.82 12.42 -6.71
C GLY A 246 2.75 10.89 -6.69
N MET A 247 2.00 10.30 -5.75
CA MET A 247 1.76 8.85 -5.71
C MET A 247 1.07 8.33 -6.97
N PHE A 248 0.07 9.06 -7.47
CA PHE A 248 -0.60 8.74 -8.73
C PHE A 248 0.36 8.77 -9.92
N LEU A 249 1.25 9.76 -10.01
CA LEU A 249 2.26 9.82 -11.05
C LEU A 249 3.26 8.65 -10.94
N CYS A 250 3.72 8.32 -9.73
CA CYS A 250 4.58 7.14 -9.51
C CYS A 250 3.91 5.85 -9.98
N ASP A 251 2.62 5.69 -9.73
CA ASP A 251 1.86 4.51 -10.16
C ASP A 251 1.69 4.48 -11.68
N ARG A 252 1.18 5.58 -12.26
CA ARG A 252 0.89 5.71 -13.69
C ARG A 252 2.12 5.55 -14.58
N TYR A 253 3.28 5.97 -14.07
CA TYR A 253 4.58 5.95 -14.74
C TYR A 253 5.56 5.03 -13.99
N ALA A 254 5.08 3.92 -13.42
CA ALA A 254 5.92 2.96 -12.73
C ALA A 254 6.97 2.31 -13.65
N GLU A 255 6.52 1.87 -14.84
CA GLU A 255 7.37 1.25 -15.86
C GLU A 255 8.36 2.24 -16.47
N PRO A 256 9.66 1.88 -16.58
CA PRO A 256 10.65 2.71 -17.26
C PRO A 256 10.30 2.84 -18.74
N ARG A 257 10.03 4.06 -19.22
CA ARG A 257 9.65 4.29 -20.63
C ARG A 257 10.83 4.34 -21.60
N TRP A 258 12.01 4.64 -21.08
CA TRP A 258 13.19 4.97 -21.86
C TRP A 258 14.38 4.05 -21.52
N GLY A 259 14.09 2.84 -21.05
CA GLY A 259 15.09 1.86 -20.63
C GLY A 259 15.58 2.03 -19.19
N GLU A 260 16.63 1.28 -18.84
CA GLU A 260 17.20 1.23 -17.50
C GLU A 260 18.24 2.35 -17.26
N GLY A 261 18.78 2.42 -16.03
CA GLY A 261 19.85 3.34 -15.68
C GLY A 261 19.43 4.81 -15.58
N PHE A 262 20.14 5.71 -16.29
CA PHE A 262 19.97 7.16 -16.18
C PHE A 262 18.55 7.62 -16.50
N TRP A 263 17.95 7.11 -17.59
CA TRP A 263 16.62 7.52 -18.02
C TRP A 263 15.52 7.13 -17.03
N ASN A 264 15.72 6.03 -16.30
CA ASN A 264 14.85 5.63 -15.22
C ASN A 264 14.90 6.63 -14.04
N GLY A 265 16.09 7.13 -13.73
CA GLY A 265 16.28 8.25 -12.78
C GLY A 265 15.62 9.53 -13.28
N PHE A 266 15.82 9.89 -14.54
CA PHE A 266 15.24 11.08 -15.16
C PHE A 266 13.70 11.07 -15.17
N GLN A 267 13.07 9.92 -15.45
CA GLN A 267 11.62 9.76 -15.32
C GLN A 267 11.13 10.04 -13.89
N THR A 268 11.87 9.58 -12.88
CA THR A 268 11.55 9.89 -11.49
C THR A 268 11.70 11.38 -11.19
N PHE A 269 12.75 12.01 -11.73
CA PHE A 269 12.95 13.46 -11.60
C PHE A 269 11.77 14.24 -12.18
N LEU A 270 11.28 13.89 -13.38
CA LEU A 270 10.11 14.54 -13.99
C LEU A 270 8.85 14.38 -13.12
N ILE A 271 8.63 13.21 -12.51
CA ILE A 271 7.53 12.99 -11.56
C ILE A 271 7.67 13.90 -10.34
N CYS A 272 8.89 14.04 -9.80
CA CYS A 272 9.16 14.94 -8.68
C CYS A 272 8.91 16.40 -9.03
N VAL A 273 9.30 16.82 -10.25
CA VAL A 273 8.99 18.15 -10.77
C VAL A 273 7.48 18.36 -10.87
N GLY A 274 6.72 17.38 -11.38
CA GLY A 274 5.25 17.44 -11.43
C GLY A 274 4.62 17.60 -10.04
N TYR A 275 5.03 16.77 -9.08
CA TYR A 275 4.63 16.90 -7.68
C TYR A 275 4.95 18.29 -7.11
N PHE A 276 6.17 18.76 -7.35
CA PHE A 276 6.66 20.03 -6.83
C PHE A 276 5.92 21.24 -7.40
N LEU A 277 5.67 21.25 -8.71
CA LEU A 277 4.88 22.30 -9.36
C LEU A 277 3.45 22.34 -8.80
N CYS A 278 2.85 21.16 -8.56
CA CYS A 278 1.55 21.07 -7.92
C CYS A 278 1.56 21.71 -6.52
N TYR A 279 2.55 21.37 -5.68
CA TYR A 279 2.72 21.99 -4.37
C TYR A 279 2.94 23.52 -4.46
N LEU A 280 3.83 23.96 -5.35
CA LEU A 280 4.19 25.37 -5.51
C LEU A 280 2.98 26.22 -5.91
N VAL A 281 2.11 25.73 -6.80
CA VAL A 281 0.88 26.41 -7.18
C VAL A 281 0.01 26.69 -5.96
N GLY A 282 -0.22 25.70 -5.10
CA GLY A 282 -1.00 25.91 -3.88
C GLY A 282 -0.31 26.80 -2.87
N ALA A 283 1.02 26.74 -2.75
CA ALA A 283 1.77 27.63 -1.89
C ALA A 283 1.64 29.10 -2.35
N VAL A 284 1.73 29.38 -3.65
CA VAL A 284 1.56 30.73 -4.22
C VAL A 284 0.13 31.22 -4.01
N ILE A 285 -0.89 30.42 -4.33
CA ILE A 285 -2.30 30.83 -4.14
C ILE A 285 -2.59 31.04 -2.65
N GLY A 286 -2.14 30.14 -1.78
CA GLY A 286 -2.33 30.27 -0.35
C GLY A 286 -1.62 31.49 0.25
N ASN A 287 -0.43 31.85 -0.24
CA ASN A 287 0.25 33.08 0.12
C ASN A 287 -0.60 34.31 -0.25
N GLN A 288 -1.10 34.37 -1.49
CA GLN A 288 -1.94 35.48 -1.97
C GLN A 288 -3.26 35.58 -1.19
N ALA A 289 -3.91 34.44 -0.93
CA ALA A 289 -5.14 34.37 -0.14
C ALA A 289 -4.92 34.84 1.30
N THR A 290 -3.76 34.51 1.89
CA THR A 290 -3.41 34.92 3.26
C THR A 290 -3.13 36.42 3.36
N SER A 291 -2.50 37.03 2.35
CA SER A 291 -2.15 38.46 2.33
C SER A 291 -3.33 39.38 2.00
N GLY A 292 -4.44 38.84 1.49
CA GLY A 292 -5.65 39.61 1.22
C GLY A 292 -6.48 39.82 2.49
N HIS A 293 -7.68 39.27 2.51
CA HIS A 293 -8.58 39.31 3.66
C HIS A 293 -9.01 37.90 4.09
N VAL A 294 -9.53 37.77 5.31
CA VAL A 294 -9.93 36.48 5.90
C VAL A 294 -10.86 35.67 4.98
N GLY A 295 -11.77 36.34 4.27
CA GLY A 295 -12.64 35.69 3.28
C GLY A 295 -11.91 34.94 2.16
N LEU A 296 -10.78 35.46 1.63
CA LEU A 296 -9.98 34.76 0.61
C LEU A 296 -9.27 33.54 1.21
N ALA A 297 -8.72 33.67 2.41
CA ALA A 297 -8.09 32.54 3.12
C ALA A 297 -9.11 31.41 3.39
N PHE A 298 -10.33 31.77 3.79
CA PHE A 298 -11.44 30.82 3.95
C PHE A 298 -11.80 30.15 2.62
N ALA A 299 -12.01 30.92 1.56
CA ALA A 299 -12.31 30.37 0.23
C ALA A 299 -11.21 29.41 -0.26
N TRP A 300 -9.93 29.75 -0.04
CA TRP A 300 -8.80 28.87 -0.36
C TRP A 300 -8.79 27.57 0.45
N MET A 301 -9.13 27.63 1.75
CA MET A 301 -9.26 26.43 2.59
C MET A 301 -10.31 25.46 2.03
N PHE A 302 -11.48 25.95 1.62
CA PHE A 302 -12.50 25.08 0.99
C PHE A 302 -12.06 24.57 -0.38
N ALA A 303 -11.48 25.44 -1.21
CA ALA A 303 -10.98 25.07 -2.53
C ALA A 303 -9.91 23.97 -2.46
N SER A 304 -9.00 24.03 -1.47
CA SER A 304 -7.97 23.00 -1.25
C SER A 304 -8.50 21.70 -0.63
N MET A 305 -9.57 21.77 0.18
CA MET A 305 -10.24 20.60 0.75
C MET A 305 -10.98 19.77 -0.32
N LEU A 306 -11.60 20.42 -1.31
CA LEU A 306 -12.41 19.76 -2.34
C LEU A 306 -11.66 18.64 -3.09
N PRO A 307 -10.43 18.84 -3.64
CA PRO A 307 -9.65 17.76 -4.25
C PRO A 307 -9.36 16.58 -3.31
N VAL A 308 -9.12 16.83 -2.02
CA VAL A 308 -8.87 15.76 -1.04
C VAL A 308 -10.12 14.90 -0.86
N VAL A 309 -11.29 15.53 -0.75
CA VAL A 309 -12.58 14.84 -0.66
C VAL A 309 -12.92 14.12 -1.97
N CYS A 310 -12.70 14.75 -3.12
CA CYS A 310 -12.93 14.15 -4.44
C CYS A 310 -12.05 12.92 -4.66
N THR A 311 -10.74 13.02 -4.38
CA THR A 311 -9.82 11.87 -4.49
C THR A 311 -10.20 10.74 -3.52
N TRP A 312 -10.66 11.07 -2.31
CA TRP A 312 -11.16 10.08 -1.36
C TRP A 312 -12.44 9.38 -1.86
N ARG A 313 -13.40 10.14 -2.41
CA ARG A 313 -14.64 9.58 -2.95
C ARG A 313 -14.40 8.73 -4.18
N MET A 314 -13.55 9.20 -5.11
CA MET A 314 -13.16 8.40 -6.28
C MET A 314 -12.53 7.09 -5.84
N PHE A 315 -11.65 7.13 -4.83
CA PHE A 315 -11.04 5.92 -4.29
C PHE A 315 -12.08 4.93 -3.73
N LYS A 316 -12.99 5.38 -2.86
CA LYS A 316 -14.08 4.53 -2.35
C LYS A 316 -14.96 3.98 -3.48
N TYR A 317 -15.21 4.77 -4.51
CA TYR A 317 -15.98 4.34 -5.67
C TYR A 317 -15.25 3.24 -6.45
N TYR A 318 -13.95 3.40 -6.73
CA TYR A 318 -13.15 2.37 -7.39
C TYR A 318 -13.10 1.08 -6.56
N GLU A 319 -12.89 1.18 -5.25
CA GLU A 319 -12.93 0.03 -4.34
C GLU A 319 -14.27 -0.71 -4.42
N GLN A 320 -15.39 0.01 -4.34
CA GLN A 320 -16.73 -0.58 -4.43
C GLN A 320 -17.02 -1.19 -5.80
N LYS A 321 -16.64 -0.51 -6.89
CA LYS A 321 -16.86 -0.99 -8.25
C LYS A 321 -16.09 -2.27 -8.51
N THR A 322 -14.81 -2.32 -8.13
CA THR A 322 -14.00 -3.53 -8.25
C THR A 322 -14.59 -4.68 -7.43
N GLN A 323 -15.06 -4.42 -6.21
CA GLN A 323 -15.74 -5.44 -5.41
C GLN A 323 -17.03 -5.97 -6.07
N ALA A 324 -17.84 -5.08 -6.66
CA ALA A 324 -19.08 -5.46 -7.34
C ALA A 324 -18.82 -6.26 -8.64
N GLU A 325 -17.83 -5.87 -9.44
CA GLU A 325 -17.44 -6.60 -10.67
C GLU A 325 -16.87 -8.00 -10.36
N CYS A 326 -16.12 -8.13 -9.27
CA CYS A 326 -15.65 -9.45 -8.80
C CYS A 326 -16.82 -10.32 -8.32
N ALA A 327 -17.84 -9.73 -7.68
CA ALA A 327 -19.00 -10.47 -7.19
C ALA A 327 -19.86 -11.04 -8.33
N THR A 328 -19.98 -10.35 -9.47
CA THR A 328 -20.81 -10.78 -10.60
C THR A 328 -20.10 -11.76 -11.54
N LYS A 329 -18.76 -11.69 -11.67
CA LYS A 329 -17.98 -12.67 -12.45
C LYS A 329 -17.76 -13.99 -11.73
N CYS A 330 -17.87 -14.00 -10.40
CA CYS A 330 -17.72 -15.19 -9.58
C CYS A 330 -18.95 -16.12 -9.59
N ASP A 331 -19.66 -16.26 -10.71
CA ASP A 331 -20.65 -17.34 -10.91
C ASP A 331 -19.95 -18.67 -11.24
N TRP A 332 -18.76 -18.89 -10.64
CA TRP A 332 -18.20 -20.21 -10.45
C TRP A 332 -19.14 -20.93 -9.48
N ASN A 333 -19.91 -21.87 -10.00
CA ASN A 333 -20.98 -22.55 -9.31
C ASN A 333 -20.43 -23.28 -8.07
N PHE A 334 -20.41 -22.59 -6.93
CA PHE A 334 -19.90 -23.09 -5.64
C PHE A 334 -20.65 -24.35 -5.18
N LYS A 335 -21.78 -24.67 -5.83
CA LYS A 335 -22.50 -25.93 -5.68
C LYS A 335 -21.61 -27.14 -5.97
N ASP A 336 -20.75 -27.08 -6.98
CA ASP A 336 -19.83 -28.18 -7.31
C ASP A 336 -18.76 -28.38 -6.22
N PHE A 337 -18.38 -27.29 -5.53
CA PHE A 337 -17.41 -27.34 -4.44
C PHE A 337 -17.98 -27.86 -3.11
N LYS A 338 -19.25 -27.58 -2.81
CA LYS A 338 -19.91 -28.16 -1.61
C LYS A 338 -20.01 -29.68 -1.71
N GLU A 339 -20.27 -30.20 -2.90
CA GLU A 339 -20.31 -31.64 -3.16
C GLU A 339 -18.90 -32.28 -3.02
N PHE A 340 -17.86 -31.53 -3.36
CA PHE A 340 -16.47 -31.92 -3.16
C PHE A 340 -16.05 -31.93 -1.68
N GLY A 341 -16.47 -30.93 -0.91
CA GLY A 341 -16.24 -30.85 0.54
C GLY A 341 -16.87 -32.02 1.32
N SER A 342 -18.03 -32.52 0.89
CA SER A 342 -18.60 -33.75 1.45
C SER A 342 -17.75 -34.99 1.18
N ARG A 343 -17.03 -35.08 0.04
CA ARG A 343 -16.13 -36.20 -0.26
C ARG A 343 -14.85 -36.19 0.58
N LEU A 344 -14.39 -35.02 1.01
CA LEU A 344 -13.26 -34.89 1.95
C LEU A 344 -13.58 -35.38 3.37
N SER A 345 -14.87 -35.44 3.76
CA SER A 345 -15.26 -36.05 5.05
C SER A 345 -15.03 -37.56 5.09
N VAL A 346 -15.02 -38.23 3.93
CA VAL A 346 -14.72 -39.67 3.79
C VAL A 346 -13.24 -39.99 4.04
N PHE A 347 -12.36 -38.99 3.94
CA PHE A 347 -10.93 -39.12 4.22
C PHE A 347 -10.50 -38.51 5.55
N ARG A 348 -11.45 -38.02 6.37
CA ARG A 348 -11.21 -37.90 7.82
C ARG A 348 -11.17 -39.33 8.37
N GLY A 349 -10.00 -39.95 8.30
CA GLY A 349 -9.71 -41.13 9.10
C GLY A 349 -9.82 -40.75 10.57
N GLU A 350 -11.03 -40.77 11.12
CA GLU A 350 -11.27 -40.84 12.57
C GLU A 350 -10.92 -42.23 13.12
N ASP A 351 -10.55 -43.20 12.28
CA ASP A 351 -10.39 -44.60 12.68
C ASP A 351 -8.95 -45.10 12.91
N SER A 352 -7.88 -44.31 12.77
CA SER A 352 -6.52 -44.89 12.99
C SER A 352 -5.35 -43.99 13.41
N PHE A 353 -5.56 -42.73 13.80
CA PHE A 353 -4.53 -42.03 14.58
C PHE A 353 -4.72 -42.33 16.08
N SER A 354 -4.45 -43.60 16.44
CA SER A 354 -4.29 -43.99 17.83
C SER A 354 -3.19 -43.15 18.44
N SER A 355 -3.50 -42.51 19.56
CA SER A 355 -2.60 -41.73 20.41
C SER A 355 -1.42 -42.55 20.91
N ASN A 356 -0.41 -42.78 20.08
CA ASN A 356 0.90 -43.19 20.57
C ASN A 356 1.70 -41.93 20.88
N LYS A 357 1.73 -41.63 22.18
CA LYS A 357 2.76 -40.91 22.94
C LYS A 357 3.74 -40.10 22.10
N ILE A 358 3.47 -38.81 21.96
CA ILE A 358 4.52 -37.80 21.75
C ILE A 358 4.66 -37.09 23.10
N VAL A 359 5.78 -37.37 23.78
CA VAL A 359 6.31 -36.61 24.91
C VAL A 359 7.14 -35.45 24.36
#